data_AF-A0A9D2LK85-F1
#
_entry.id   AF-A0A9D2LK85-F1
#
_cell.length_a   1.000
_cell.length_b   1.000
_cell.length_c   1.000
_cell.angle_alpha   90.00
_cell.angle_beta   90.00
_cell.angle_gamma   90.00
#
_symmetry.space_group_name_H-M   'P 1'
#
loop_
_entity.id
_entity.type
_entity.pdbx_description
1 polymer ?
#
loop_
_entity_poly.entity_id
_entity_poly.type
_entity_poly.pdbx_seq_one_letter_code
_entity_poly.pdbx_strand_id
1 'polypeptide(L)'
;MRVFVAMSGGVDSAVAALLLQQAGCDVTGVTLRLHHYKDRPGLCGSADDIETARSVAAALGIPHVVLDLCQLFQTQVMDRFVWAYTHGRTPNPCIDCNREIKFGALLDWALDQGADAIATGHYSRLRRDTSGRWQLLRGADRRKDQTYFLYQLTQRQLAHLRLPVGDYEKPALRALAAAHGLSNAQKADSQDICFVPDGDYVSFLRQYGGVEPVPGDFVDEAGRVLGRHQGLECYTIGQRKGLGVSANAPLYVLGKDLDHGTVLLGGDDRLYTRELTAERVNWLSIPEPDGPLLVTAKTRYSQREASATVEPLPGGRIRMVFQEPQRAITPGQAVVFYDGDLVLGGGTICP
;
A
#
# COMPACT_ATOMS: atom_id res chain seq x y z
N MET A 1 17.25 3.47 24.03
CA MET A 1 16.06 3.82 23.24
C MET A 1 15.10 2.65 23.32
N ARG A 2 13.86 2.87 23.74
CA ARG A 2 12.81 1.86 23.82
C ARG A 2 12.01 1.83 22.54
N VAL A 3 11.94 0.67 21.89
CA VAL A 3 11.38 0.50 20.55
C VAL A 3 10.41 -0.66 20.51
N PHE A 4 9.20 -0.40 20.01
CA PHE A 4 8.23 -1.44 19.72
C PHE A 4 8.29 -1.83 18.24
N VAL A 5 8.57 -3.10 17.95
CA VAL A 5 8.73 -3.59 16.58
C VAL A 5 7.45 -4.29 16.14
N ALA A 6 6.85 -3.82 15.05
CA ALA A 6 5.70 -4.50 14.44
C ALA A 6 6.15 -5.84 13.81
N MET A 7 5.83 -6.94 14.48
CA MET A 7 6.19 -8.32 14.10
C MET A 7 5.00 -9.02 13.46
N SER A 8 5.06 -9.19 12.15
CA SER A 8 4.03 -9.86 11.34
C SER A 8 4.22 -11.38 11.23
N GLY A 9 5.22 -11.93 11.91
CA GLY A 9 5.68 -13.31 11.68
C GLY A 9 6.58 -13.47 10.44
N GLY A 10 6.70 -12.45 9.60
CA GLY A 10 7.63 -12.43 8.46
C GLY A 10 9.09 -12.20 8.86
N VAL A 11 10.01 -12.64 7.99
CA VAL A 11 11.46 -12.52 8.20
C VAL A 11 11.93 -11.07 8.34
N ASP A 12 11.30 -10.14 7.62
CA ASP A 12 11.74 -8.73 7.60
C ASP A 12 11.56 -8.06 8.97
N SER A 13 10.41 -8.27 9.61
CA SER A 13 10.16 -7.74 10.96
C SER A 13 10.99 -8.45 12.03
N ALA A 14 11.30 -9.74 11.84
CA ALA A 14 12.17 -10.48 12.75
C ALA A 14 13.60 -9.94 12.72
N VAL A 15 14.13 -9.71 11.52
CA VAL A 15 15.47 -9.14 11.36
C VAL A 15 15.51 -7.67 11.78
N ALA A 16 14.43 -6.90 11.57
CA ALA A 16 14.34 -5.55 12.11
C ALA A 16 14.49 -5.52 13.64
N ALA A 17 13.85 -6.45 14.35
CA ALA A 17 13.98 -6.58 15.80
C ALA A 17 15.41 -6.96 16.22
N LEU A 18 16.01 -7.95 15.53
CA LEU A 18 17.39 -8.36 15.75
C LEU A 18 18.38 -7.21 15.57
N LEU A 19 18.28 -6.45 14.48
CA LEU A 19 19.17 -5.33 14.19
C LEU A 19 19.09 -4.23 15.26
N LEU A 20 17.89 -3.93 15.75
CA LEU A 20 17.70 -2.94 16.82
C LEU A 20 18.23 -3.43 18.16
N GLN A 21 18.05 -4.72 18.46
CA GLN A 21 18.62 -5.33 19.67
C GLN A 21 20.15 -5.29 19.64
N GLN A 22 20.77 -5.62 18.49
CA GLN A 22 22.22 -5.51 18.29
C GLN A 22 22.73 -4.07 18.40
N ALA A 23 21.91 -3.09 18.02
CA ALA A 23 22.19 -1.67 18.23
C ALA A 23 21.98 -1.20 19.69
N GLY A 24 21.68 -2.09 20.64
CA GLY A 24 21.52 -1.78 22.06
C GLY A 24 20.18 -1.13 22.41
N CYS A 25 19.16 -1.27 21.57
CA CYS A 25 17.81 -0.80 21.89
C CYS A 25 17.11 -1.75 22.87
N ASP A 26 16.25 -1.19 23.72
CA ASP A 26 15.27 -1.96 24.49
C ASP A 26 14.10 -2.29 23.55
N VAL A 27 14.03 -3.54 23.09
CA VAL A 27 13.13 -3.97 22.02
C VAL A 27 11.98 -4.80 22.59
N THR A 28 10.75 -4.44 22.23
CA THR A 28 9.56 -5.27 22.46
C THR A 28 8.87 -5.57 21.12
N GLY A 29 8.57 -6.83 20.85
CA GLY A 29 7.79 -7.24 19.69
C GLY A 29 6.30 -6.99 19.88
N VAL A 30 5.62 -6.51 18.83
CA VAL A 30 4.16 -6.33 18.81
C VAL A 30 3.58 -6.98 17.59
N THR A 31 2.63 -7.90 17.76
CA THR A 31 1.83 -8.40 16.64
C THR A 31 0.45 -7.75 16.67
N LEU A 32 -0.02 -7.29 15.52
CA LEU A 32 -1.34 -6.70 15.37
C LEU A 32 -2.33 -7.79 14.95
N ARG A 33 -3.38 -7.98 15.73
CA ARG A 33 -4.53 -8.79 15.31
C ARG A 33 -5.50 -7.87 14.57
N LEU A 34 -5.73 -8.15 13.29
CA LEU A 34 -6.49 -7.28 12.38
C LEU A 34 -7.84 -7.87 11.96
N HIS A 35 -8.05 -9.16 12.17
CA HIS A 35 -9.29 -9.85 11.84
C HIS A 35 -9.51 -11.05 12.77
N HIS A 36 -10.77 -11.37 13.04
CA HIS A 36 -11.19 -12.54 13.83
C HIS A 36 -11.44 -13.80 12.96
N TYR A 37 -11.34 -13.70 11.64
CA TYR A 37 -11.70 -14.80 10.75
C TYR A 37 -10.80 -16.01 10.97
N LYS A 38 -11.46 -17.15 11.19
CA LYS A 38 -10.91 -18.48 11.47
C LYS A 38 -9.67 -18.77 10.62
N ASP A 39 -8.54 -18.92 11.30
CA ASP A 39 -7.45 -19.86 11.00
C ASP A 39 -7.21 -20.20 9.50
N ARG A 40 -7.12 -19.18 8.62
CA ARG A 40 -6.43 -19.36 7.34
C ARG A 40 -4.96 -19.01 7.55
N PRO A 41 -4.05 -20.00 7.46
CA PRO A 41 -2.61 -19.77 7.53
C PRO A 41 -2.16 -18.72 6.51
N GLY A 42 -1.26 -17.83 6.90
CA GLY A 42 -0.56 -16.92 5.98
C GLY A 42 -1.20 -15.54 5.77
N LEU A 43 -2.31 -15.22 6.44
CA LEU A 43 -2.86 -13.86 6.47
C LEU A 43 -2.15 -13.00 7.52
N CYS A 44 -1.86 -11.74 7.19
CA CYS A 44 -1.26 -10.80 8.12
C CYS A 44 -2.10 -10.68 9.41
N GLY A 45 -1.50 -11.04 10.54
CA GLY A 45 -2.20 -11.01 11.84
C GLY A 45 -3.05 -12.26 12.13
N SER A 46 -2.85 -13.35 11.38
CA SER A 46 -3.39 -14.69 11.65
C SER A 46 -2.80 -15.32 12.93
N ALA A 47 -3.45 -16.38 13.43
CA ALA A 47 -2.95 -17.14 14.58
C ALA A 47 -1.53 -17.70 14.35
N ASP A 48 -1.26 -18.20 13.15
CA ASP A 48 0.06 -18.72 12.76
C ASP A 48 1.12 -17.62 12.70
N ASP A 49 0.76 -16.42 12.21
CA ASP A 49 1.67 -15.26 12.21
C ASP A 49 1.98 -14.79 13.63
N ILE A 50 0.98 -14.79 14.51
CA ILE A 50 1.15 -14.47 15.94
C ILE A 50 2.07 -15.49 16.61
N GLU A 51 1.87 -16.78 16.37
CA GLU A 51 2.71 -17.83 16.94
C GLU A 51 4.14 -17.78 16.39
N THR A 52 4.29 -17.54 15.08
CA THR A 52 5.60 -17.34 14.45
C THR A 52 6.32 -16.15 15.09
N ALA A 53 5.64 -15.02 15.25
CA ALA A 53 6.20 -13.82 15.86
C ALA A 53 6.61 -14.05 17.32
N ARG A 54 5.78 -14.76 18.09
CA ARG A 54 6.06 -15.15 19.48
C ARG A 54 7.30 -16.05 19.57
N SER A 55 7.39 -17.07 18.72
CA SER A 55 8.54 -17.98 18.66
C SER A 55 9.84 -17.23 18.32
N VAL A 56 9.80 -16.33 17.34
CA VAL A 56 10.95 -15.48 16.99
C VAL A 56 11.33 -14.56 18.14
N ALA A 57 10.36 -13.91 18.78
CA ALA A 57 10.63 -13.03 19.93
C ALA A 57 11.28 -13.79 21.09
N ALA A 58 10.83 -15.01 21.37
CA ALA A 58 11.44 -15.88 22.36
C ALA A 58 12.87 -16.28 21.99
N ALA A 59 13.14 -16.61 20.72
CA ALA A 59 14.49 -16.92 20.23
C ALA A 59 15.44 -15.71 20.35
N LEU A 60 14.93 -14.49 20.18
CA LEU A 60 15.67 -13.25 20.38
C LEU A 60 15.77 -12.83 21.85
N GLY A 61 15.04 -13.49 22.77
CA GLY A 61 15.00 -13.09 24.18
C GLY A 61 14.33 -11.73 24.43
N ILE A 62 13.38 -11.32 23.58
CA ILE A 62 12.64 -10.05 23.72
C ILE A 62 11.19 -10.29 24.16
N PRO A 63 10.57 -9.36 24.90
CA PRO A 63 9.14 -9.42 25.20
C PRO A 63 8.29 -9.36 23.92
N HIS A 64 7.12 -9.99 23.96
CA HIS A 64 6.15 -9.97 22.85
C HIS A 64 4.74 -9.72 23.37
N VAL A 65 4.01 -8.84 22.70
CA VAL A 65 2.60 -8.55 22.99
C VAL A 65 1.76 -8.63 21.72
N VAL A 66 0.46 -8.86 21.90
CA VAL A 66 -0.53 -8.84 20.83
C VAL A 66 -1.49 -7.68 21.07
N LEU A 67 -1.63 -6.81 20.08
CA LEU A 67 -2.57 -5.70 20.11
C LEU A 67 -3.76 -6.03 19.21
N ASP A 68 -4.97 -6.02 19.79
CA ASP A 68 -6.20 -6.23 19.03
C ASP A 68 -6.65 -4.91 18.41
N LEU A 69 -6.61 -4.83 17.09
CA LEU A 69 -7.04 -3.68 16.30
C LEU A 69 -8.13 -4.05 15.29
N CYS A 70 -8.84 -5.16 15.50
CA CYS A 70 -9.83 -5.66 14.54
C CYS A 70 -10.89 -4.62 14.18
N GLN A 71 -11.49 -3.96 15.17
CA GLN A 71 -12.52 -2.94 14.92
C GLN A 71 -11.98 -1.71 14.16
N LEU A 72 -10.76 -1.28 14.49
CA LEU A 72 -10.14 -0.16 13.80
C LEU A 72 -9.75 -0.53 12.37
N PHE A 73 -9.21 -1.73 12.16
CA PHE A 73 -8.90 -2.25 10.84
C PHE A 73 -10.15 -2.37 9.96
N GLN A 74 -11.24 -2.86 10.54
CA GLN A 74 -12.54 -2.93 9.89
C GLN A 74 -12.97 -1.56 9.36
N THR A 75 -13.05 -0.56 10.25
CA THR A 75 -13.56 0.77 9.92
C THR A 75 -12.61 1.60 9.04
N GLN A 76 -11.31 1.52 9.30
CA GLN A 76 -10.31 2.37 8.64
C GLN A 76 -9.68 1.75 7.40
N VAL A 77 -9.91 0.46 7.12
CA VAL A 77 -9.32 -0.21 5.95
C VAL A 77 -10.39 -0.93 5.15
N MET A 78 -11.14 -1.84 5.76
CA MET A 78 -12.09 -2.70 5.05
C MET A 78 -13.32 -1.90 4.55
N ASP A 79 -13.93 -1.08 5.41
CA ASP A 79 -15.09 -0.26 5.03
C ASP A 79 -14.73 0.78 3.97
N ARG A 80 -13.54 1.39 4.07
CA ARG A 80 -13.03 2.31 3.05
C ARG A 80 -12.77 1.61 1.72
N PHE A 81 -12.30 0.36 1.76
CA PHE A 81 -12.11 -0.46 0.56
C PHE A 81 -13.45 -0.73 -0.14
N VAL A 82 -14.48 -1.14 0.62
CA VAL A 82 -15.85 -1.32 0.10
C VAL A 82 -16.42 -0.01 -0.47
N TRP A 83 -16.28 1.10 0.27
CA TRP A 83 -16.73 2.41 -0.16
C TRP A 83 -16.09 2.81 -1.50
N ALA A 84 -14.77 2.62 -1.65
CA ALA A 84 -14.09 3.00 -2.89
C ALA A 84 -14.62 2.22 -4.12
N TYR A 85 -14.83 0.90 -4.00
CA TYR A 85 -15.37 0.11 -5.11
C TYR A 85 -16.81 0.49 -5.47
N THR A 86 -17.66 0.73 -4.46
CA THR A 86 -19.06 1.17 -4.69
C THR A 86 -19.15 2.57 -5.30
N HIS A 87 -18.06 3.35 -5.25
CA HIS A 87 -17.93 4.65 -5.92
C HIS A 87 -17.05 4.57 -7.18
N GLY A 88 -16.90 3.38 -7.76
CA GLY A 88 -16.22 3.15 -9.04
C GLY A 88 -14.70 3.35 -9.02
N ARG A 89 -14.10 3.52 -7.84
CA ARG A 89 -12.64 3.65 -7.66
C ARG A 89 -11.99 2.29 -7.44
N THR A 90 -10.68 2.21 -7.65
CA THR A 90 -9.88 1.01 -7.31
C THR A 90 -8.89 1.40 -6.20
N PRO A 91 -9.19 1.10 -4.93
CA PRO A 91 -8.36 1.50 -3.79
C PRO A 91 -7.08 0.67 -3.64
N ASN A 92 -6.18 1.13 -2.78
CA ASN A 92 -5.06 0.34 -2.27
C ASN A 92 -5.12 0.31 -0.73
N PRO A 93 -5.63 -0.77 -0.13
CA PRO A 93 -5.89 -0.82 1.31
C PRO A 93 -4.60 -0.84 2.15
N CYS A 94 -3.45 -1.21 1.58
CA CYS A 94 -2.17 -1.20 2.29
C CYS A 94 -1.72 0.22 2.66
N ILE A 95 -2.09 1.22 1.85
CA ILE A 95 -1.80 2.63 2.16
C ILE A 95 -2.61 3.08 3.39
N ASP A 96 -3.91 2.78 3.43
CA ASP A 96 -4.75 3.09 4.59
C ASP A 96 -4.31 2.32 5.84
N CYS A 97 -3.99 1.02 5.72
CA CYS A 97 -3.47 0.21 6.83
C CYS A 97 -2.15 0.77 7.40
N ASN A 98 -1.23 1.21 6.54
CA ASN A 98 -0.01 1.86 7.03
C ASN A 98 -0.37 3.15 7.79
N ARG A 99 -1.15 4.05 7.18
CA ARG A 99 -1.49 5.35 7.76
C ARG A 99 -2.20 5.24 9.11
N GLU A 100 -3.24 4.43 9.18
CA GLU A 100 -4.18 4.40 10.32
C GLU A 100 -3.81 3.35 11.38
N ILE A 101 -3.24 2.22 10.96
CA ILE A 101 -3.03 1.06 11.82
C ILE A 101 -1.57 0.94 12.26
N LYS A 102 -0.65 0.72 11.32
CA LYS A 102 0.76 0.44 11.66
C LYS A 102 1.51 1.66 12.16
N PHE A 103 1.25 2.84 11.59
CA PHE A 103 1.91 4.08 11.98
C PHE A 103 0.95 5.04 12.71
N GLY A 104 -0.34 4.73 12.75
CA GLY A 104 -1.33 5.43 13.57
C GLY A 104 -1.48 4.75 14.92
N ALA A 105 -2.47 3.86 15.05
CA ALA A 105 -2.82 3.23 16.33
C ALA A 105 -1.68 2.51 17.05
N LEU A 106 -0.82 1.77 16.32
CA LEU A 106 0.35 1.15 16.94
C LEU A 106 1.34 2.19 17.48
N LEU A 107 1.55 3.29 16.77
CA LEU A 107 2.44 4.36 17.23
C LEU A 107 1.87 5.01 18.49
N ASP A 108 0.59 5.39 18.46
CA ASP A 108 -0.06 6.04 19.59
C ASP A 108 -0.01 5.14 20.84
N TRP A 109 -0.40 3.88 20.68
CA TRP A 109 -0.30 2.89 21.75
C TRP A 109 1.15 2.73 22.27
N ALA A 110 2.14 2.64 21.38
CA ALA A 110 3.53 2.47 21.78
C ALA A 110 4.06 3.68 22.57
N LEU A 111 3.74 4.90 22.13
CA LEU A 111 4.12 6.13 22.84
C LEU A 111 3.48 6.18 24.24
N ASP A 112 2.22 5.76 24.37
CA ASP A 112 1.53 5.65 25.67
C ASP A 112 2.19 4.61 26.60
N GLN A 113 2.82 3.57 26.04
CA GLN A 113 3.63 2.61 26.79
C GLN A 113 5.04 3.13 27.14
N GLY A 114 5.38 4.36 26.76
CA GLY A 114 6.69 4.97 26.99
C GLY A 114 7.76 4.56 25.96
N ALA A 115 7.36 4.23 24.74
CA ALA A 115 8.31 4.04 23.64
C ALA A 115 8.90 5.37 23.16
N ASP A 116 10.15 5.33 22.71
CA ASP A 116 10.73 6.45 21.95
C ASP A 116 10.32 6.39 20.46
N ALA A 117 10.12 5.17 19.95
CA ALA A 117 9.83 4.91 18.55
C ALA A 117 9.13 3.55 18.33
N ILE A 118 8.52 3.41 17.16
CA ILE A 118 8.16 2.11 16.58
C ILE A 118 9.12 1.73 15.46
N ALA A 119 9.20 0.45 15.16
CA ALA A 119 9.95 -0.06 14.02
C ALA A 119 9.15 -1.05 13.19
N THR A 120 9.45 -1.12 11.90
CA THR A 120 8.81 -2.09 10.99
C THR A 120 9.84 -2.67 10.03
N GLY A 121 9.52 -3.81 9.43
CA GLY A 121 10.34 -4.43 8.38
C GLY A 121 10.13 -3.84 6.99
N HIS A 122 9.78 -2.55 6.86
CA HIS A 122 9.61 -1.95 5.53
C HIS A 122 10.95 -1.60 4.88
N TYR A 123 11.09 -1.92 3.60
CA TYR A 123 12.25 -1.57 2.76
C TYR A 123 12.18 -0.11 2.33
N SER A 124 12.45 0.78 3.26
CA SER A 124 12.55 2.22 3.04
C SER A 124 13.52 2.81 4.07
N ARG A 125 14.05 3.99 3.80
CA ARG A 125 15.03 4.66 4.65
C ARG A 125 14.51 6.02 5.09
N LEU A 126 15.03 6.51 6.21
CA LEU A 126 14.69 7.83 6.73
C LEU A 126 15.96 8.64 6.91
N ARG A 127 15.86 9.93 6.62
CA ARG A 127 16.90 10.92 6.92
C ARG A 127 16.23 12.18 7.44
N ARG A 128 16.96 12.97 8.22
CA ARG A 128 16.56 14.33 8.56
C ARG A 128 17.40 15.31 7.74
N ASP A 129 16.75 16.24 7.05
CA ASP A 129 17.47 17.28 6.31
C ASP A 129 18.05 18.35 7.23
N THR A 130 18.72 19.35 6.65
CA THR A 130 19.33 20.46 7.39
C THR A 130 18.31 21.39 8.05
N SER A 131 17.07 21.43 7.57
CA SER A 131 15.96 22.18 8.18
C SER A 131 15.35 21.44 9.39
N GLY A 132 15.67 20.16 9.53
CA GLY A 132 15.10 19.30 10.55
C GLY A 132 13.85 18.54 10.09
N ARG A 133 13.46 18.63 8.81
CA ARG A 133 12.35 17.86 8.24
C ARG A 133 12.77 16.41 8.02
N TRP A 134 11.87 15.48 8.35
CA TRP A 134 12.06 14.06 8.03
C TRP A 134 11.74 13.81 6.56
N GLN A 135 12.64 13.06 5.93
CA GLN A 135 12.59 12.67 4.54
C GLN A 135 12.48 11.17 4.44
N LEU A 136 11.54 10.70 3.61
CA LEU A 136 11.40 9.30 3.25
C LEU A 136 12.23 9.03 2.00
N LEU A 137 13.08 8.02 2.07
CA LEU A 137 13.91 7.58 0.97
C LEU A 137 13.60 6.13 0.61
N ARG A 138 13.83 5.80 -0.65
CA ARG A 138 13.69 4.46 -1.18
C ARG A 138 14.64 3.48 -0.51
N GLY A 139 14.18 2.25 -0.31
CA GLY A 139 15.03 1.17 0.22
C GLY A 139 16.18 0.83 -0.74
N ALA A 140 17.32 0.38 -0.19
CA ALA A 140 18.49 0.02 -0.97
C ALA A 140 18.18 -1.06 -2.03
N ASP A 141 17.39 -2.07 -1.67
CA ASP A 141 16.84 -3.04 -2.63
C ASP A 141 15.63 -2.45 -3.38
N ARG A 142 15.89 -1.93 -4.58
CA ARG A 142 14.86 -1.33 -5.44
C ARG A 142 13.73 -2.27 -5.81
N ARG A 143 13.94 -3.59 -5.78
CA ARG A 143 12.89 -4.59 -6.10
C ARG A 143 11.91 -4.77 -4.94
N LYS A 144 12.34 -4.40 -3.73
CA LYS A 144 11.56 -4.50 -2.50
C LYS A 144 11.11 -3.15 -1.94
N ASP A 145 11.56 -2.04 -2.54
CA ASP A 145 11.22 -0.68 -2.13
C ASP A 145 9.72 -0.51 -1.86
N GLN A 146 9.38 -0.18 -0.62
CA GLN A 146 8.01 -0.07 -0.12
C GLN A 146 7.55 1.37 0.10
N THR A 147 8.34 2.36 -0.32
CA THR A 147 8.02 3.78 -0.15
C THR A 147 6.67 4.19 -0.73
N TYR A 148 6.24 3.53 -1.81
CA TYR A 148 4.93 3.74 -2.43
C TYR A 148 3.78 3.58 -1.43
N PHE A 149 3.89 2.70 -0.44
CA PHE A 149 2.84 2.49 0.56
C PHE A 149 2.96 3.41 1.79
N LEU A 150 4.01 4.23 1.84
CA LEU A 150 4.37 5.07 2.99
C LEU A 150 4.29 6.58 2.67
N TYR A 151 3.90 6.96 1.46
CA TYR A 151 3.88 8.38 1.06
C TYR A 151 2.93 9.25 1.89
N GLN A 152 1.92 8.66 2.55
CA GLN A 152 0.93 9.37 3.37
C GLN A 152 1.32 9.51 4.85
N LEU A 153 2.52 9.08 5.24
CA LEU A 153 2.96 9.26 6.62
C LEU A 153 3.11 10.74 6.94
N THR A 154 2.91 11.08 8.20
CA THR A 154 3.10 12.44 8.73
C THR A 154 4.52 12.62 9.28
N GLN A 155 4.95 13.87 9.43
CA GLN A 155 6.24 14.18 10.06
C GLN A 155 6.34 13.64 11.50
N ARG A 156 5.22 13.64 12.26
CA ARG A 156 5.14 13.00 13.58
C ARG A 156 5.43 11.50 13.48
N GLN A 157 4.78 10.83 12.54
CA GLN A 157 5.00 9.39 12.33
C GLN A 157 6.43 9.09 11.92
N LEU A 158 7.02 9.86 10.99
CA LEU A 158 8.41 9.68 10.58
C LEU A 158 9.40 9.90 11.72
N ALA A 159 9.16 10.88 12.60
CA ALA A 159 10.05 11.18 13.73
C ALA A 159 10.20 10.01 14.71
N HIS A 160 9.12 9.26 14.91
CA HIS A 160 9.07 8.10 15.80
C HIS A 160 9.19 6.77 15.07
N LEU A 161 9.66 6.77 13.82
CA LEU A 161 9.79 5.56 13.02
C LEU A 161 11.27 5.14 12.86
N ARG A 162 11.52 3.83 12.95
CA ARG A 162 12.77 3.19 12.55
C ARG A 162 12.50 2.14 11.47
N LEU A 163 13.38 2.09 10.47
CA LEU A 163 13.31 1.15 9.34
C LEU A 163 14.66 0.43 9.18
N PRO A 164 15.02 -0.47 10.10
CA PRO A 164 16.37 -1.02 10.19
C PRO A 164 16.79 -1.83 8.96
N VAL A 165 15.81 -2.35 8.21
CA VAL A 165 16.04 -3.19 7.02
C VAL A 165 16.19 -2.37 5.74
N GLY A 166 15.99 -1.05 5.78
CA GLY A 166 15.98 -0.18 4.61
C GLY A 166 17.29 -0.14 3.82
N ASP A 167 18.41 -0.44 4.47
CA ASP A 167 19.75 -0.46 3.87
C ASP A 167 20.18 -1.85 3.38
N TYR A 168 19.33 -2.86 3.52
CA TYR A 168 19.67 -4.25 3.21
C TYR A 168 18.93 -4.78 1.99
N GLU A 169 19.58 -5.70 1.28
CA GLU A 169 18.90 -6.54 0.31
C GLU A 169 18.21 -7.74 0.98
N LYS A 170 17.10 -8.18 0.38
CA LYS A 170 16.32 -9.33 0.89
C LYS A 170 17.17 -10.58 1.15
N PRO A 171 18.10 -11.00 0.25
CA PRO A 171 18.93 -12.16 0.50
C PRO A 171 19.83 -12.01 1.73
N ALA A 172 20.38 -10.82 1.96
CA ALA A 172 21.21 -10.53 3.13
C ALA A 172 20.42 -10.65 4.43
N LEU A 173 19.16 -10.19 4.45
CA LEU A 173 18.28 -10.32 5.62
C LEU A 173 17.93 -11.78 5.91
N ARG A 174 17.65 -12.59 4.88
CA ARG A 174 17.42 -14.03 5.05
C ARG A 174 18.65 -14.75 5.59
N ALA A 175 19.84 -14.40 5.10
CA ALA A 175 21.09 -14.94 5.62
C ALA A 175 21.31 -14.57 7.09
N LEU A 176 21.01 -13.32 7.46
CA LEU A 176 21.12 -12.86 8.84
C LEU A 176 20.14 -13.59 9.77
N ALA A 177 18.90 -13.78 9.33
CA ALA A 177 17.90 -14.57 10.06
C ALA A 177 18.34 -16.03 10.26
N ALA A 178 18.87 -16.67 9.20
CA ALA A 178 19.35 -18.05 9.27
C ALA A 178 20.56 -18.20 10.20
N ALA A 179 21.50 -17.25 10.15
CA ALA A 179 22.69 -17.23 11.01
C ALA A 179 22.33 -17.12 12.51
N HIS A 180 21.18 -16.51 12.83
CA HIS A 180 20.67 -16.37 14.19
C HIS A 180 19.62 -17.43 14.55
N GLY A 181 19.47 -18.48 13.74
CA GLY A 181 18.56 -19.59 14.03
C GLY A 181 17.08 -19.22 14.02
N LEU A 182 16.70 -18.13 13.35
CA LEU A 182 15.30 -17.69 13.31
C LEU A 182 14.47 -18.64 12.43
N SER A 183 13.41 -19.21 13.01
CA SER A 183 12.55 -20.23 12.37
C SER A 183 11.88 -19.76 11.07
N ASN A 184 11.71 -18.45 10.91
CA ASN A 184 11.04 -17.85 9.75
C ASN A 184 12.00 -17.38 8.65
N ALA A 185 13.29 -17.72 8.70
CA ALA A 185 14.29 -17.26 7.73
C ALA A 185 13.93 -17.54 6.26
N GLN A 186 13.22 -18.64 5.99
CA GLN A 186 12.78 -19.03 4.64
C GLN A 186 11.27 -18.81 4.41
N LYS A 187 10.55 -18.17 5.33
CA LYS A 187 9.12 -17.89 5.17
C LYS A 187 8.92 -17.01 3.93
N ALA A 188 7.91 -17.37 3.13
CA ALA A 188 7.52 -16.58 1.97
C ALA A 188 6.98 -15.22 2.42
N ASP A 189 7.16 -14.20 1.58
CA ASP A 189 6.62 -12.87 1.85
C ASP A 189 5.12 -12.88 1.61
N SER A 190 4.35 -12.26 2.51
CA SER A 190 2.92 -12.04 2.27
C SER A 190 2.74 -11.29 0.95
N GLN A 191 2.04 -11.92 0.01
CA GLN A 191 1.56 -11.31 -1.22
C GLN A 191 0.07 -11.03 -1.04
N ASP A 192 -0.45 -10.08 -1.83
CA ASP A 192 -1.86 -9.72 -1.90
C ASP A 192 -2.45 -8.99 -0.67
N ILE A 193 -3.74 -8.66 -0.77
CA ILE A 193 -4.48 -7.91 0.25
C ILE A 193 -4.79 -8.87 1.39
N CYS A 194 -4.38 -8.54 2.61
CA CYS A 194 -4.46 -9.46 3.75
C CYS A 194 -5.87 -9.98 4.10
N PHE A 195 -6.94 -9.27 3.74
CA PHE A 195 -8.34 -9.71 3.92
C PHE A 195 -8.99 -10.22 2.62
N VAL A 196 -8.22 -10.33 1.53
CA VAL A 196 -8.64 -10.91 0.24
C VAL A 196 -7.55 -11.90 -0.26
N PRO A 197 -7.35 -13.03 0.43
CA PRO A 197 -6.19 -13.91 0.18
C PRO A 197 -6.16 -14.66 -1.14
N ASP A 198 -7.32 -14.92 -1.73
CA ASP A 198 -7.47 -15.59 -3.02
C ASP A 198 -7.50 -14.59 -4.19
N GLY A 199 -7.33 -13.29 -3.89
CA GLY A 199 -7.46 -12.21 -4.86
C GLY A 199 -8.89 -11.95 -5.32
N ASP A 200 -9.88 -12.70 -4.82
CA ASP A 200 -11.29 -12.54 -5.16
C ASP A 200 -11.95 -11.44 -4.31
N TYR A 201 -11.56 -10.20 -4.61
CA TYR A 201 -12.10 -9.04 -3.90
C TYR A 201 -13.61 -8.86 -4.17
N VAL A 202 -14.15 -9.39 -5.27
CA VAL A 202 -15.58 -9.32 -5.56
C VAL A 202 -16.36 -10.15 -4.55
N SER A 203 -15.91 -11.38 -4.26
CA SER A 203 -16.49 -12.19 -3.19
C SER A 203 -16.39 -11.50 -1.83
N PHE A 204 -15.28 -10.80 -1.55
CA PHE A 204 -15.15 -9.98 -0.34
C PHE A 204 -16.19 -8.84 -0.29
N LEU A 205 -16.35 -8.06 -1.35
CA LEU A 205 -17.34 -6.98 -1.42
C LEU A 205 -18.76 -7.49 -1.16
N ARG A 206 -19.09 -8.69 -1.67
CA ARG A 206 -20.38 -9.33 -1.44
C ARG A 206 -20.57 -9.83 -0.01
N GLN A 207 -19.64 -10.66 0.48
CA GLN A 207 -19.77 -11.34 1.77
C GLN A 207 -19.61 -10.39 2.95
N TYR A 208 -18.65 -9.47 2.87
CA TYR A 208 -18.35 -8.51 3.93
C TYR A 208 -19.13 -7.20 3.74
N GLY A 209 -19.07 -6.64 2.53
CA GLY A 209 -19.65 -5.32 2.25
C GLY A 209 -21.15 -5.33 1.97
N GLY A 210 -21.77 -6.51 1.81
CA GLY A 210 -23.17 -6.62 1.38
C GLY A 210 -23.42 -6.03 -0.01
N VAL A 211 -22.37 -5.88 -0.83
CA VAL A 211 -22.46 -5.32 -2.17
C VAL A 211 -22.86 -6.42 -3.12
N GLU A 212 -24.11 -6.40 -3.58
CA GLU A 212 -24.59 -7.31 -4.62
C GLU A 212 -24.36 -6.68 -6.01
N PRO A 213 -23.50 -7.29 -6.85
CA PRO A 213 -23.22 -6.76 -8.18
C PRO A 213 -24.48 -6.65 -9.03
N VAL A 214 -24.70 -5.46 -9.60
CA VAL A 214 -25.83 -5.17 -10.48
C VAL A 214 -25.37 -5.29 -11.94
N PRO A 215 -25.89 -6.26 -12.70
CA PRO A 215 -25.51 -6.41 -14.11
C PRO A 215 -25.92 -5.21 -14.97
N GLY A 216 -25.02 -4.80 -15.85
CA GLY A 216 -25.19 -3.68 -16.77
C GLY A 216 -24.59 -3.96 -18.13
N ASP A 217 -24.43 -2.91 -18.94
CA ASP A 217 -23.96 -3.04 -20.32
C ASP A 217 -22.48 -2.71 -20.46
N PHE A 218 -21.76 -3.56 -21.20
CA PHE A 218 -20.51 -3.16 -21.82
C PHE A 218 -20.83 -2.32 -23.05
N VAL A 219 -20.25 -1.14 -23.16
CA VAL A 219 -20.47 -0.22 -24.27
C VAL A 219 -19.14 0.15 -24.93
N ASP A 220 -19.17 0.52 -26.22
CA ASP A 220 -18.05 1.16 -26.89
C ASP A 220 -18.16 2.69 -26.89
N GLU A 221 -17.18 3.39 -27.46
CA GLU A 221 -17.15 4.86 -27.57
C GLU A 221 -18.32 5.44 -28.38
N ALA A 222 -18.97 4.64 -29.23
CA ALA A 222 -20.15 5.03 -29.98
C ALA A 222 -21.46 4.74 -29.22
N GLY A 223 -21.37 4.24 -27.98
CA GLY A 223 -22.51 3.86 -27.15
C GLY A 223 -23.16 2.54 -27.57
N ARG A 224 -22.52 1.75 -28.45
CA ARG A 224 -23.07 0.46 -28.88
C ARG A 224 -22.84 -0.58 -27.78
N VAL A 225 -23.90 -1.32 -27.44
CA VAL A 225 -23.83 -2.41 -26.48
C VAL A 225 -23.06 -3.58 -27.10
N LEU A 226 -21.97 -3.97 -26.43
CA LEU A 226 -21.10 -5.08 -26.82
C LEU A 226 -21.41 -6.38 -26.07
N GLY A 227 -22.09 -6.29 -24.93
CA GLY A 227 -22.42 -7.42 -24.07
C GLY A 227 -22.86 -6.97 -22.68
N ARG A 228 -22.99 -7.93 -21.75
CA ARG A 228 -23.43 -7.68 -20.38
C ARG A 228 -22.30 -7.95 -19.39
N HIS A 229 -22.16 -7.05 -18.42
CA HIS A 229 -21.19 -7.17 -17.34
C HIS A 229 -21.89 -7.59 -16.04
N GLN A 230 -21.13 -8.10 -15.06
CA GLN A 230 -21.71 -8.61 -13.81
C GLN A 230 -21.91 -7.53 -12.73
N GLY A 231 -21.26 -6.37 -12.86
CA GLY A 231 -21.34 -5.22 -11.94
C GLY A 231 -20.09 -4.38 -12.06
N LEU A 232 -20.18 -3.06 -11.84
CA LEU A 232 -19.08 -2.12 -12.06
C LEU A 232 -17.84 -2.43 -11.21
N GLU A 233 -18.06 -2.89 -9.99
CA GLU A 233 -17.04 -3.29 -9.03
C GLU A 233 -16.20 -4.48 -9.49
N CYS A 234 -16.72 -5.32 -10.39
CA CYS A 234 -16.00 -6.48 -10.93
C CYS A 234 -14.89 -6.10 -11.92
N TYR A 235 -14.78 -4.80 -12.25
CA TYR A 235 -13.93 -4.30 -13.32
C TYR A 235 -13.05 -3.14 -12.87
N THR A 236 -11.79 -3.20 -13.29
CA THR A 236 -10.78 -2.16 -13.07
C THR A 236 -10.27 -1.64 -14.42
N ILE A 237 -9.96 -0.35 -14.51
CA ILE A 237 -9.40 0.26 -15.72
C ILE A 237 -8.13 -0.50 -16.15
N GLY A 238 -8.06 -0.79 -17.45
CA GLY A 238 -7.00 -1.59 -18.09
C GLY A 238 -7.21 -3.10 -18.00
N GLN A 239 -8.27 -3.59 -17.38
CA GLN A 239 -8.61 -5.02 -17.32
C GLN A 239 -9.01 -5.56 -18.69
N ARG A 240 -8.43 -6.71 -19.06
CA ARG A 240 -8.72 -7.45 -20.30
C ARG A 240 -9.47 -8.77 -20.06
N LYS A 241 -9.10 -9.49 -19.00
CA LYS A 241 -9.65 -10.82 -18.71
C LYS A 241 -11.00 -10.71 -18.01
N GLY A 242 -11.85 -11.73 -18.20
CA GLY A 242 -13.15 -11.82 -17.52
C GLY A 242 -14.24 -10.89 -18.07
N LEU A 243 -14.06 -10.33 -19.28
CA LEU A 243 -15.07 -9.47 -19.91
C LEU A 243 -16.21 -10.29 -20.55
N GLY A 244 -15.94 -11.50 -21.05
CA GLY A 244 -16.98 -12.34 -21.67
C GLY A 244 -17.57 -11.78 -22.98
N VAL A 245 -16.92 -10.79 -23.58
CA VAL A 245 -17.34 -10.16 -24.85
C VAL A 245 -16.54 -10.75 -26.01
N SER A 246 -17.22 -11.14 -27.08
CA SER A 246 -16.59 -11.57 -28.34
C SER A 246 -16.35 -10.34 -29.22
N ALA A 247 -15.09 -10.10 -29.60
CA ALA A 247 -14.70 -8.97 -30.44
C ALA A 247 -13.57 -9.35 -31.39
N ASN A 248 -13.51 -8.66 -32.54
CA ASN A 248 -12.49 -8.89 -33.57
C ASN A 248 -11.07 -8.47 -33.14
N ALA A 249 -10.95 -7.71 -32.05
CA ALA A 249 -9.70 -7.27 -31.46
C ALA A 249 -9.79 -7.32 -29.93
N PRO A 250 -8.65 -7.40 -29.20
CA PRO A 250 -8.64 -7.36 -27.75
C PRO A 250 -9.28 -6.07 -27.21
N LEU A 251 -10.23 -6.22 -26.29
CA LEU A 251 -10.88 -5.12 -25.59
C LEU A 251 -10.37 -4.99 -24.14
N TYR A 252 -10.37 -3.76 -23.66
CA TYR A 252 -9.96 -3.38 -22.31
C TYR A 252 -10.98 -2.43 -21.71
N VAL A 253 -11.12 -2.49 -20.39
CA VAL A 253 -11.92 -1.53 -19.62
C VAL A 253 -11.25 -0.16 -19.66
N LEU A 254 -11.88 0.82 -20.30
CA LEU A 254 -11.39 2.20 -20.39
C LEU A 254 -11.93 3.07 -19.25
N GLY A 255 -13.17 2.80 -18.82
CA GLY A 255 -13.84 3.61 -17.81
C GLY A 255 -15.10 2.94 -17.29
N LYS A 256 -15.69 3.54 -16.25
CA LYS A 256 -16.93 3.10 -15.61
C LYS A 256 -17.83 4.30 -15.44
N ASP A 257 -19.09 4.14 -15.82
CA ASP A 257 -20.14 5.13 -15.64
C ASP A 257 -21.10 4.62 -14.56
N LEU A 258 -21.06 5.25 -13.38
CA LEU A 258 -21.91 4.86 -12.26
C LEU A 258 -23.37 5.28 -12.46
N ASP A 259 -23.61 6.39 -13.15
CA ASP A 259 -24.95 6.96 -13.32
C ASP A 259 -25.77 6.09 -14.27
N HIS A 260 -25.14 5.63 -15.35
CA HIS A 260 -25.76 4.77 -16.35
C HIS A 260 -25.55 3.27 -16.09
N GLY A 261 -24.68 2.90 -15.14
CA GLY A 261 -24.36 1.51 -14.84
C GLY A 261 -23.69 0.79 -16.01
N THR A 262 -22.77 1.46 -16.72
CA THR A 262 -22.09 0.90 -17.89
C THR A 262 -20.58 0.84 -17.73
N VAL A 263 -19.96 -0.11 -18.45
CA VAL A 263 -18.50 -0.23 -18.54
C VAL A 263 -18.05 0.04 -19.97
N LEU A 264 -17.24 1.08 -20.15
CA LEU A 264 -16.68 1.44 -21.45
C LEU A 264 -15.53 0.50 -21.81
N LEU A 265 -15.62 -0.13 -22.98
CA LEU A 265 -14.58 -0.98 -23.55
C LEU A 265 -13.98 -0.36 -24.81
N GLY A 266 -12.68 -0.58 -25.02
CA GLY A 266 -12.01 -0.18 -26.25
C GLY A 266 -10.61 -0.79 -26.39
N GLY A 267 -9.86 -0.27 -27.37
CA GLY A 267 -8.50 -0.73 -27.69
C GLY A 267 -7.46 -0.33 -26.64
N ASP A 268 -6.30 -1.02 -26.67
CA ASP A 268 -5.20 -0.76 -25.74
C ASP A 268 -4.64 0.66 -25.86
N ASP A 269 -4.61 1.20 -27.08
CA ASP A 269 -4.15 2.54 -27.44
C ASP A 269 -4.91 3.64 -26.69
N ARG A 270 -6.18 3.39 -26.35
CA ARG A 270 -7.03 4.33 -25.61
C ARG A 270 -6.77 4.37 -24.10
N LEU A 271 -6.00 3.43 -23.56
CA LEU A 271 -5.64 3.42 -22.14
C LEU A 271 -4.52 4.40 -21.79
N TYR A 272 -3.87 4.99 -22.80
CA TYR A 272 -2.71 5.83 -22.60
C TYR A 272 -3.11 7.29 -22.46
N THR A 273 -2.80 7.89 -21.32
CA THR A 273 -2.96 9.33 -21.08
C THR A 273 -1.65 9.93 -20.57
N ARG A 274 -1.41 11.20 -20.89
CA ARG A 274 -0.26 11.95 -20.38
C ARG A 274 -0.58 12.68 -19.09
N GLU A 275 -1.85 12.82 -18.72
CA GLU A 275 -2.24 13.70 -17.62
C GLU A 275 -3.10 12.98 -16.60
N LEU A 276 -2.92 13.37 -15.34
CA LEU A 276 -3.82 13.04 -14.24
C LEU A 276 -3.96 14.22 -13.29
N THR A 277 -5.04 14.18 -12.51
CA THR A 277 -5.14 14.96 -11.28
C THR A 277 -5.19 14.02 -10.09
N ALA A 278 -4.65 14.47 -8.96
CA ALA A 278 -4.72 13.73 -7.71
C ALA A 278 -5.12 14.64 -6.56
N GLU A 279 -5.84 14.06 -5.59
CA GLU A 279 -6.34 14.70 -4.39
C GLU A 279 -5.70 14.12 -3.13
N ARG A 280 -5.94 14.76 -1.98
CA ARG A 280 -5.37 14.36 -0.68
C ARG A 280 -3.84 14.25 -0.76
N VAL A 281 -3.23 15.25 -1.40
CA VAL A 281 -1.79 15.26 -1.66
C VAL A 281 -1.04 15.45 -0.36
N ASN A 282 -0.01 14.63 -0.15
CA ASN A 282 0.93 14.76 0.95
C ASN A 282 2.32 15.09 0.40
N TRP A 283 2.78 16.32 0.63
CA TRP A 283 4.17 16.74 0.40
C TRP A 283 5.03 16.32 1.59
N LEU A 284 5.57 15.10 1.48
CA LEU A 284 6.17 14.36 2.58
C LEU A 284 7.56 14.87 2.93
N SER A 285 8.49 14.81 1.97
CA SER A 285 9.91 15.09 2.21
C SER A 285 10.31 16.52 1.90
N ILE A 286 9.40 17.30 1.32
CA ILE A 286 9.57 18.73 0.99
C ILE A 286 8.32 19.51 1.43
N PRO A 287 8.42 20.82 1.69
CA PRO A 287 7.21 21.66 1.70
C PRO A 287 6.51 21.63 0.34
N GLU A 288 5.23 22.01 0.31
CA GLU A 288 4.54 22.25 -0.95
C GLU A 288 5.31 23.30 -1.76
N PRO A 289 5.67 23.02 -3.03
CA PRO A 289 6.39 23.98 -3.85
C PRO A 289 5.47 25.10 -4.34
N ASP A 290 6.03 26.25 -4.69
CA ASP A 290 5.25 27.38 -5.23
C ASP A 290 4.92 27.22 -6.73
N GLY A 291 5.38 26.15 -7.38
CA GLY A 291 5.22 25.93 -8.80
C GLY A 291 5.59 24.53 -9.27
N PRO A 292 5.61 24.31 -10.60
CA PRO A 292 5.86 23.00 -11.18
C PRO A 292 7.25 22.44 -10.86
N LEU A 293 7.33 21.13 -10.58
CA LEU A 293 8.58 20.40 -10.36
C LEU A 293 8.72 19.24 -11.35
N LEU A 294 9.93 19.05 -11.88
CA LEU A 294 10.28 17.86 -12.64
C LEU A 294 10.57 16.70 -11.68
N VAL A 295 9.91 15.57 -11.89
CA VAL A 295 9.96 14.39 -11.00
C VAL A 295 9.93 13.09 -11.80
N THR A 296 10.18 11.97 -11.14
CA THR A 296 9.70 10.67 -11.60
C THR A 296 8.48 10.25 -10.78
N ALA A 297 7.55 9.50 -11.37
CA ALA A 297 6.33 9.10 -10.67
C ALA A 297 5.88 7.67 -11.01
N LYS A 298 5.17 7.05 -10.06
CA LYS A 298 4.51 5.75 -10.19
C LYS A 298 3.01 5.94 -10.00
N THR A 299 2.19 5.46 -10.94
CA THR A 299 0.72 5.45 -10.80
C THR A 299 0.16 4.14 -10.26
N ARG A 300 1.03 3.12 -10.14
CA ARG A 300 0.79 1.85 -9.47
C ARG A 300 2.09 1.32 -8.87
N TYR A 301 1.99 0.53 -7.80
CA TYR A 301 3.16 -0.02 -7.11
C TYR A 301 4.10 -0.84 -8.03
N SER A 302 3.53 -1.68 -8.91
CA SER A 302 4.31 -2.57 -9.79
C SER A 302 4.85 -1.90 -11.06
N GLN A 303 4.40 -0.69 -11.38
CA GLN A 303 4.86 0.01 -12.58
C GLN A 303 6.29 0.52 -12.41
N ARG A 304 6.97 0.73 -13.54
CA ARG A 304 8.21 1.51 -13.55
C ARG A 304 7.87 2.99 -13.37
N GLU A 305 8.83 3.72 -12.83
CA GLU A 305 8.75 5.16 -12.77
C GLU A 305 8.78 5.77 -14.17
N ALA A 306 8.00 6.84 -14.35
CA ALA A 306 7.99 7.64 -15.56
C ALA A 306 8.28 9.11 -15.22
N SER A 307 9.04 9.78 -16.09
CA SER A 307 9.31 11.22 -15.97
C SER A 307 8.03 12.02 -16.12
N ALA A 308 7.82 12.98 -15.22
CA ALA A 308 6.64 13.83 -15.20
C ALA A 308 6.95 15.21 -14.63
N THR A 309 6.05 16.16 -14.90
CA THR A 309 5.99 17.43 -14.18
C THR A 309 4.80 17.38 -13.23
N VAL A 310 5.02 17.70 -11.95
CA VAL A 310 3.97 17.83 -10.94
C VAL A 310 3.76 19.31 -10.60
N GLU A 311 2.51 19.75 -10.62
CA GLU A 311 2.12 21.13 -10.32
C GLU A 311 1.07 21.13 -9.20
N PRO A 312 1.31 21.84 -8.08
CA PRO A 312 0.31 22.03 -7.03
C PRO A 312 -0.93 22.76 -7.57
N LEU A 313 -2.10 22.31 -7.13
CA LEU A 313 -3.39 22.92 -7.41
C LEU A 313 -4.09 23.29 -6.09
N PRO A 314 -4.99 24.29 -6.10
CA PRO A 314 -5.78 24.64 -4.92
C PRO A 314 -6.55 23.46 -4.32
N GLY A 315 -6.65 23.45 -2.98
CA GLY A 315 -7.39 22.44 -2.23
C GLY A 315 -6.61 21.15 -1.96
N GLY A 316 -5.27 21.21 -1.91
CA GLY A 316 -4.43 20.03 -1.63
C GLY A 316 -4.47 19.00 -2.76
N ARG A 317 -4.50 19.50 -4.00
CA ARG A 317 -4.52 18.70 -5.23
C ARG A 317 -3.25 18.93 -6.03
N ILE A 318 -2.99 18.06 -7.01
CA ILE A 318 -1.95 18.26 -8.01
C ILE A 318 -2.49 17.98 -9.41
N ARG A 319 -1.87 18.61 -10.41
CA ARG A 319 -1.85 18.14 -11.79
C ARG A 319 -0.51 17.47 -12.03
N MET A 320 -0.52 16.34 -12.73
CA MET A 320 0.70 15.68 -13.18
C MET A 320 0.64 15.43 -14.67
N VAL A 321 1.71 15.82 -15.37
CA VAL A 321 1.88 15.65 -16.81
C VAL A 321 3.12 14.80 -17.08
N PHE A 322 2.93 13.59 -17.59
CA PHE A 322 4.00 12.68 -17.98
C PHE A 322 4.60 13.07 -19.33
N GLN A 323 5.92 12.89 -19.45
CA GLN A 323 6.62 13.11 -20.72
C GLN A 323 6.15 12.11 -21.80
N GLU A 324 5.96 10.86 -21.38
CA GLU A 324 5.40 9.78 -22.20
C GLU A 324 4.03 9.33 -21.66
N PRO A 325 3.06 8.99 -22.53
CA PRO A 325 1.76 8.51 -22.10
C PRO A 325 1.87 7.28 -21.18
N GLN A 326 1.11 7.29 -20.08
CA GLN A 326 1.03 6.19 -19.12
C GLN A 326 -0.24 5.38 -19.33
N ARG A 327 -0.08 4.06 -19.33
CA ARG A 327 -1.18 3.11 -19.55
C ARG A 327 -2.01 2.93 -18.28
N ALA A 328 -3.32 3.03 -18.42
CA ALA A 328 -4.33 2.67 -17.42
C ALA A 328 -4.15 3.38 -16.06
N ILE A 329 -3.98 4.70 -16.10
CA ILE A 329 -4.09 5.55 -14.91
C ILE A 329 -5.50 5.34 -14.33
N THR A 330 -5.59 5.00 -13.04
CA THR A 330 -6.84 4.48 -12.46
C THR A 330 -7.27 5.27 -11.23
N PRO A 331 -8.48 5.84 -11.22
CA PRO A 331 -9.03 6.54 -10.07
C PRO A 331 -9.02 5.69 -8.80
N GLY A 332 -8.65 6.30 -7.67
CA GLY A 332 -8.50 5.62 -6.39
C GLY A 332 -7.14 4.97 -6.13
N GLN A 333 -6.33 4.72 -7.17
CA GLN A 333 -4.93 4.36 -6.97
C GLN A 333 -4.13 5.56 -6.47
N ALA A 334 -2.94 5.30 -5.94
CA ALA A 334 -2.03 6.37 -5.58
C ALA A 334 -1.13 6.75 -6.77
N VAL A 335 -0.82 8.03 -6.85
CA VAL A 335 0.36 8.52 -7.56
C VAL A 335 1.40 8.91 -6.52
N VAL A 336 2.62 8.38 -6.66
CA VAL A 336 3.76 8.71 -5.77
C VAL A 336 4.89 9.23 -6.64
N PHE A 337 5.49 10.34 -6.24
CA PHE A 337 6.50 11.03 -7.03
C PHE A 337 7.79 11.27 -6.24
N TYR A 338 8.90 11.23 -6.97
CA TYR A 338 10.24 11.03 -6.47
C TYR A 338 11.24 11.99 -7.13
N ASP A 339 12.32 12.27 -6.41
CA ASP A 339 13.56 12.86 -6.92
C ASP A 339 14.71 11.91 -6.58
N GLY A 340 15.07 11.06 -7.54
CA GLY A 340 16.00 9.95 -7.34
C GLY A 340 15.54 9.00 -6.23
N ASP A 341 16.20 9.09 -5.08
CA ASP A 341 15.91 8.26 -3.91
C ASP A 341 14.87 8.90 -2.98
N LEU A 342 14.63 10.19 -3.11
CA LEU A 342 13.76 10.96 -2.23
C LEU A 342 12.30 10.80 -2.65
N VAL A 343 11.44 10.43 -1.72
CA VAL A 343 9.98 10.43 -1.93
C VAL A 343 9.48 11.84 -1.65
N LEU A 344 9.20 12.62 -2.69
CA LEU A 344 8.74 13.99 -2.50
C LEU A 344 7.33 14.00 -1.90
N GLY A 345 6.45 13.12 -2.39
CA GLY A 345 5.07 13.04 -1.94
C GLY A 345 4.22 12.09 -2.77
N GLY A 346 2.91 12.22 -2.62
CA GLY A 346 1.93 11.48 -3.41
C GLY A 346 0.50 11.92 -3.15
N GLY A 347 -0.45 11.35 -3.87
CA GLY A 347 -1.88 11.61 -3.71
C GLY A 347 -2.74 10.48 -4.28
N THR A 348 -4.06 10.60 -4.13
CA THR A 348 -5.04 9.67 -4.70
C THR A 348 -5.51 10.19 -6.06
N ILE A 349 -5.39 9.37 -7.09
CA ILE A 349 -5.79 9.71 -8.46
C ILE A 349 -7.31 9.94 -8.51
N CYS A 350 -7.72 11.06 -9.10
CA CYS A 350 -9.13 11.44 -9.27
C CYS A 350 -9.78 10.68 -10.44
N PRO A 351 -11.14 10.59 -10.47
CA PRO A 351 -11.92 10.15 -11.62
C PRO A 351 -11.58 10.85 -12.93
#